data_AF-A0A5M9IXG1-F1
#
_entry.id   AF-A0A5M9IXG1-F1
#
_cell.length_a   1.000
_cell.length_b   1.000
_cell.length_c   1.000
_cell.angle_alpha   90.00
_cell.angle_beta   90.00
_cell.angle_gamma   90.00
#
_symmetry.space_group_name_H-M   'P 1'
#
loop_
_entity.id
_entity.type
_entity.pdbx_description
1 polymer ?
#
loop_
_entity_poly.entity_id
_entity_poly.type
_entity_poly.pdbx_seq_one_letter_code
_entity_poly.pdbx_strand_id
1 'polypeptide(L)'
;MTTKLSAATLVLALGSALSLSALTTTAHAADDMQKCFGVAEAGKNDCAAGAGTSCAGTSKTKDQANAWKLVPAGTCTQTPSSTSPTGFGQEAAFTAKS
;
A
#
# COMPACT_ATOMS: atom_id res chain seq x y z
N MET A 1 6.34 68.79 0.15
CA MET A 1 5.40 67.68 0.37
C MET A 1 6.20 66.40 0.42
N THR A 2 6.47 65.89 1.62
CA THR A 2 7.31 64.70 1.86
C THR A 2 6.46 63.62 2.52
N THR A 3 6.16 62.55 1.77
CA THR A 3 5.85 61.24 2.35
C THR A 3 6.37 60.16 1.43
N LYS A 4 7.26 59.32 1.97
CA LYS A 4 7.94 58.21 1.29
C LYS A 4 6.96 57.05 1.12
N LEU A 5 6.78 56.56 -0.11
CA LEU A 5 6.23 55.23 -0.35
C LEU A 5 7.40 54.26 -0.58
N SER A 6 7.75 53.52 0.47
CA SER A 6 8.48 52.26 0.31
C SER A 6 7.53 51.25 -0.33
N ALA A 7 7.81 50.86 -1.58
CA ALA A 7 7.09 49.76 -2.22
C ALA A 7 8.02 49.02 -3.18
N ALA A 8 8.64 47.98 -2.62
CA ALA A 8 8.88 46.67 -3.21
C ALA A 8 8.96 46.60 -4.74
N THR A 9 10.18 46.51 -5.27
CA THR A 9 10.43 45.85 -6.56
C THR A 9 11.79 45.16 -6.50
N LEU A 10 11.82 43.92 -6.01
CA LEU A 10 12.87 42.99 -6.38
C LEU A 10 12.20 41.82 -7.12
N VAL A 11 12.23 41.95 -8.45
CA VAL A 11 11.77 40.93 -9.40
C VAL A 11 12.66 39.71 -9.22
N LEU A 12 12.15 38.66 -8.57
CA LEU A 12 12.80 37.36 -8.52
C LEU A 12 12.26 36.50 -9.67
N ALA A 13 12.90 36.63 -10.83
CA ALA A 13 12.75 35.70 -11.92
C ALA A 13 13.54 34.43 -11.57
N LEU A 14 12.86 33.37 -11.13
CA LEU A 14 13.39 32.01 -11.23
C LEU A 14 12.37 31.16 -11.99
N GLY A 15 12.64 31.06 -13.29
CA GLY A 15 12.09 30.02 -14.12
C GLY A 15 12.64 28.66 -13.69
N SER A 16 11.74 27.75 -13.41
CA SER A 16 11.98 26.31 -13.56
C SER A 16 10.63 25.70 -13.85
N ALA A 17 10.30 25.65 -15.13
CA ALA A 17 9.24 24.80 -15.67
C ALA A 17 9.66 23.34 -15.46
N LEU A 18 9.43 22.82 -14.26
CA LEU A 18 9.43 21.38 -14.04
C LEU A 18 8.17 20.85 -14.69
N SER A 19 8.31 20.47 -15.96
CA SER A 19 7.40 19.55 -16.62
C SER A 19 7.45 18.25 -15.84
N LEU A 20 6.59 18.14 -14.83
CA LEU A 20 6.23 16.87 -14.23
C LEU A 20 5.57 16.09 -15.35
N SER A 21 6.40 15.30 -16.05
CA SER A 21 5.94 14.24 -16.92
C SER A 21 4.99 13.42 -16.07
N ALA A 22 3.71 13.48 -16.43
CA ALA A 22 2.69 12.68 -15.82
C ALA A 22 3.17 11.23 -15.91
N LEU A 23 3.58 10.65 -14.79
CA LEU A 23 3.45 9.22 -14.60
C LEU A 23 1.95 8.97 -14.60
N THR A 24 1.36 8.88 -15.78
CA THR A 24 0.11 8.16 -15.97
C THR A 24 0.43 6.69 -15.76
N THR A 25 0.74 6.31 -14.53
CA THR A 25 0.34 5.00 -14.07
C THR A 25 -1.18 5.08 -14.09
N THR A 26 -1.79 4.59 -15.15
CA THR A 26 -3.21 4.26 -15.16
C THR A 26 -3.38 3.15 -14.13
N ALA A 27 -3.38 3.53 -12.85
CA ALA A 27 -3.98 2.75 -11.81
C ALA A 27 -5.47 2.75 -12.15
N HIS A 28 -5.89 1.74 -12.90
CA HIS A 28 -7.29 1.38 -13.04
C HIS A 28 -7.73 0.83 -11.67
N ALA A 29 -7.80 1.71 -10.68
CA ALA A 29 -8.26 1.45 -9.33
C ALA A 29 -9.75 1.73 -9.30
N ALA A 30 -10.51 0.88 -9.99
CA ALA A 30 -11.95 0.80 -9.86
C ALA A 30 -12.31 -0.67 -9.66
N ASP A 31 -12.65 -1.00 -8.42
CA ASP A 31 -13.39 -2.18 -7.95
C ASP A 31 -12.73 -3.58 -7.90
N ASP A 32 -11.62 -3.87 -8.56
CA ASP A 32 -11.01 -5.20 -8.45
C ASP A 32 -10.16 -5.31 -7.17
N MET A 33 -10.75 -5.87 -6.11
CA MET A 33 -10.04 -6.30 -4.90
C MET A 33 -9.73 -7.79 -4.99
N GLN A 34 -8.53 -8.20 -4.53
CA GLN A 34 -8.10 -9.60 -4.50
C GLN A 34 -7.82 -10.06 -3.07
N LYS A 35 -7.99 -11.36 -2.83
CA LYS A 35 -7.53 -12.00 -1.59
C LYS A 35 -6.03 -12.16 -1.66
N CYS A 36 -5.34 -11.71 -0.62
CA CYS A 36 -3.91 -11.87 -0.52
C CYS A 36 -3.51 -12.49 0.80
N PHE A 37 -2.92 -13.67 0.74
CA PHE A 37 -2.45 -14.45 1.87
C PHE A 37 -1.04 -14.03 2.27
N GLY A 38 -0.75 -14.11 3.57
CA GLY A 38 0.60 -13.85 4.08
C GLY A 38 0.99 -12.38 4.13
N VAL A 39 0.06 -11.44 4.02
CA VAL A 39 0.33 -9.98 4.08
C VAL A 39 -0.33 -9.28 5.27
N ALA A 40 -1.12 -10.02 6.05
CA ALA A 40 -1.83 -9.47 7.19
C ALA A 40 -0.89 -9.34 8.41
N GLU A 41 -1.01 -8.23 9.14
CA GLU A 41 -0.41 -8.13 10.47
C GLU A 41 -1.10 -9.07 11.47
N ALA A 42 -0.46 -9.30 12.62
CA ALA A 42 -1.06 -10.05 13.71
C ALA A 42 -2.38 -9.38 14.15
N GLY A 43 -3.46 -10.16 14.21
CA GLY A 43 -4.79 -9.70 14.59
C GLY A 43 -5.47 -8.75 13.59
N LYS A 44 -4.93 -8.54 12.38
CA LYS A 44 -5.48 -7.60 11.38
C LYS A 44 -5.76 -8.23 10.01
N ASN A 45 -5.98 -9.54 9.97
CA ASN A 45 -6.43 -10.21 8.76
C ASN A 45 -7.93 -10.00 8.56
N ASP A 46 -8.36 -9.97 7.31
CA ASP A 46 -9.79 -9.99 6.97
C ASP A 46 -10.35 -11.39 7.16
N CYS A 47 -9.56 -12.45 6.91
CA CYS A 47 -10.00 -13.84 7.07
C CYS A 47 -8.84 -14.88 7.07
N ALA A 48 -9.17 -16.16 7.20
CA ALA A 48 -8.85 -17.02 8.35
C ALA A 48 -7.37 -17.22 8.78
N ALA A 49 -7.11 -17.15 10.08
CA ALA A 49 -6.04 -17.93 10.71
C ALA A 49 -6.51 -18.54 12.05
N GLY A 50 -7.22 -19.67 11.97
CA GLY A 50 -7.68 -20.47 13.12
C GLY A 50 -9.09 -21.05 12.96
N ALA A 51 -9.41 -22.13 13.68
CA ALA A 51 -10.70 -22.82 13.57
C ALA A 51 -11.86 -22.01 14.19
N GLY A 52 -12.82 -21.60 13.36
CA GLY A 52 -14.24 -21.81 13.69
C GLY A 52 -15.19 -20.61 13.72
N THR A 53 -14.81 -19.40 14.16
CA THR A 53 -15.76 -18.28 14.25
C THR A 53 -15.07 -16.91 14.10
N SER A 54 -15.77 -15.97 13.44
CA SER A 54 -15.33 -14.60 13.07
C SER A 54 -14.00 -14.54 12.31
N CYS A 55 -14.04 -14.55 10.97
CA CYS A 55 -12.83 -14.67 10.13
C CYS A 55 -11.78 -13.57 10.38
N ALA A 56 -12.24 -12.35 10.61
CA ALA A 56 -11.38 -11.19 10.80
C ALA A 56 -10.69 -11.20 12.17
N GLY A 57 -9.42 -10.77 12.20
CA GLY A 57 -8.66 -10.54 13.42
C GLY A 57 -8.14 -11.80 14.13
N THR A 58 -8.12 -12.94 13.46
CA THR A 58 -7.70 -14.23 14.02
C THR A 58 -6.21 -14.55 13.87
N SER A 59 -5.52 -13.86 12.95
CA SER A 59 -4.09 -14.02 12.66
C SER A 59 -3.22 -13.90 13.90
N LYS A 60 -2.41 -14.92 14.20
CA LYS A 60 -1.58 -14.98 15.41
C LYS A 60 -0.22 -14.31 15.27
N THR A 61 0.29 -14.18 14.05
CA THR A 61 1.59 -13.55 13.76
C THR A 61 1.46 -12.63 12.56
N LYS A 62 2.46 -11.79 12.30
CA LYS A 62 2.54 -11.10 11.01
C LYS A 62 2.73 -12.12 9.89
N ASP A 63 2.21 -11.79 8.72
CA ASP A 63 2.37 -12.55 7.48
C ASP A 63 1.92 -14.01 7.61
N GLN A 64 0.86 -14.34 8.34
CA GLN A 64 0.47 -15.76 8.44
C GLN A 64 0.05 -16.32 7.09
N ALA A 65 0.61 -17.47 6.75
CA ALA A 65 0.47 -18.08 5.44
C ALA A 65 -0.97 -18.50 5.09
N ASN A 66 -1.81 -18.74 6.11
CA ASN A 66 -3.23 -19.02 5.96
C ASN A 66 -4.11 -17.78 6.14
N ALA A 67 -3.61 -16.70 6.74
CA ALA A 67 -4.33 -15.46 6.92
C ALA A 67 -4.29 -14.60 5.66
N TRP A 68 -5.45 -14.08 5.25
CA TRP A 68 -5.53 -13.17 4.12
C TRP A 68 -6.13 -11.81 4.45
N LYS A 69 -5.76 -10.84 3.62
CA LYS A 69 -6.30 -9.49 3.59
C LYS A 69 -6.78 -9.16 2.18
N LEU A 70 -7.85 -8.39 2.05
CA LEU A 70 -8.27 -7.79 0.79
C LEU A 70 -7.32 -6.65 0.45
N VAL A 71 -6.72 -6.75 -0.73
CA VAL A 71 -5.79 -5.75 -1.28
C VAL A 71 -6.23 -5.40 -2.70
N PRO A 72 -5.84 -4.23 -3.23
CA PRO A 72 -6.11 -3.90 -4.63
C PRO A 72 -5.55 -4.98 -5.57
N ALA A 73 -6.27 -5.29 -6.64
CA ALA A 73 -5.80 -6.21 -7.67
C ALA A 73 -4.40 -5.83 -8.19
N GLY A 74 -3.61 -6.84 -8.57
CA GLY A 74 -2.20 -6.67 -8.94
C GLY A 74 -1.21 -6.38 -7.81
N THR A 75 -1.64 -5.97 -6.60
CA THR A 75 -0.70 -5.61 -5.51
C THR A 75 -0.24 -6.77 -4.62
N CYS A 76 -0.95 -7.90 -4.60
CA CYS A 76 -0.65 -9.01 -3.69
C CYS A 76 0.78 -9.55 -3.83
N THR A 77 1.18 -9.85 -5.06
CA THR A 77 2.51 -10.38 -5.39
C THR A 77 3.63 -9.33 -5.33
N GLN A 78 3.29 -8.07 -5.06
CA GLN A 78 4.23 -6.98 -4.83
C GLN A 78 4.36 -6.64 -3.34
N THR A 79 3.46 -7.17 -2.49
CA THR A 79 3.44 -6.89 -1.07
C THR A 79 4.40 -7.82 -0.36
N PRO A 80 5.40 -7.32 0.40
CA PRO A 80 6.35 -8.18 1.11
C PRO A 80 5.66 -9.10 2.10
N SER A 81 6.11 -10.36 2.15
CA SER A 81 5.66 -11.37 3.10
C SER A 81 6.86 -12.14 3.62
N SER A 82 7.13 -11.99 4.91
CA SER A 82 8.31 -12.60 5.52
C SER A 82 8.22 -14.12 5.66
N THR A 83 7.01 -14.69 5.70
CA THR A 83 6.79 -16.14 5.80
C THR A 83 6.63 -16.78 4.43
N SER A 84 6.37 -16.00 3.38
CA SER A 84 6.17 -16.52 2.04
C SER A 84 7.48 -17.06 1.45
N PRO A 85 7.45 -18.25 0.81
CA PRO A 85 8.57 -18.77 0.05
C PRO A 85 9.05 -17.81 -1.05
N THR A 86 8.14 -17.03 -1.62
CA THR A 86 8.46 -16.05 -2.69
C THR A 86 8.96 -14.72 -2.14
N GLY A 87 8.87 -14.50 -0.81
CA GLY A 87 9.11 -13.20 -0.19
C GLY A 87 7.96 -12.20 -0.36
N PHE A 88 6.90 -12.56 -1.08
CA PHE A 88 5.73 -11.72 -1.35
C PHE A 88 4.41 -12.43 -1.03
N GLY A 89 3.32 -11.68 -0.90
CA GLY A 89 1.97 -12.21 -0.75
C GLY A 89 1.57 -13.14 -1.89
N GLN A 90 0.62 -14.04 -1.61
CA GLN A 90 0.12 -15.01 -2.59
C GLN A 90 -1.40 -15.00 -2.66
N GLU A 91 -1.95 -15.33 -3.81
CA GLU A 91 -3.41 -15.37 -4.04
C GLU A 91 -4.11 -16.54 -3.34
N ALA A 92 -3.32 -17.52 -2.87
CA ALA A 92 -3.78 -18.68 -2.12
C ALA A 92 -2.97 -18.86 -0.83
N ALA A 93 -3.56 -19.57 0.15
CA ALA A 93 -2.83 -19.98 1.34
C ALA A 93 -1.63 -20.85 0.95
N PHE A 94 -0.52 -20.69 1.66
CA PHE A 94 0.72 -21.38 1.36
C PHE A 94 1.31 -22.04 2.62
N THR A 95 2.35 -22.85 2.42
CA THR A 95 3.16 -23.35 3.52
C THR A 95 4.22 -22.30 3.84
N ALA A 96 4.21 -21.79 5.08
CA ALA A 96 5.22 -20.84 5.52
C ALA A 96 6.62 -21.44 5.36
N LYS A 97 7.57 -20.62 4.91
CA LYS A 97 8.99 -20.99 4.93
C LYS A 97 9.42 -21.25 6.38
N SER A 98 10.18 -22.32 6.56
CA SER A 98 10.70 -22.76 7.86
C SER A 98 11.63 -21.74 8.49
#